data_AF-A2DP22-F1
#
_entry.id   AF-A2DP22-F1
#
_cell.length_a   1.000
_cell.length_b   1.000
_cell.length_c   1.000
_cell.angle_alpha   90.00
_cell.angle_beta   90.00
_cell.angle_gamma   90.00
#
_symmetry.space_group_name_H-M   'P 1'
#
loop_
_entity.id
_entity.type
_entity.pdbx_description
1 polymer ?
#
loop_
_entity_poly.entity_id
_entity_poly.type
_entity_poly.pdbx_seq_one_letter_code
_entity_poly.pdbx_strand_id
1 'polypeptide(L)'
;MCFDSLHNLIRSILECTSGIFDLNLGIIFPDKHIDPPKIEAKPSLPQEHYPRGELIEPLKGKPIVYPSWIKVNDFPGDRLGPNETLQITPNPKLIEYFIQESENMEEVPIYRGKQLVHITDLLRFNRFEVLSDDDLTFLGQFAMMDFLRLYRSNDLEEIRKCDANKIGCIFEGIILDYAILYKADPEVINLIKEFATAVKYTEDFMFTDRLQINFSFHYYPTINYLTGSYLNLNGYTAKELGLEELHVVRKT
;
A
#
# COMPACT_ATOMS: atom_id res chain seq x y z
N MET A 1 -1.47 51.11 -12.56
CA MET A 1 -1.83 49.70 -12.77
C MET A 1 -0.56 48.95 -13.17
N CYS A 2 0.41 48.91 -12.26
CA CYS A 2 0.75 47.78 -11.37
C CYS A 2 1.35 46.56 -12.08
N PHE A 3 2.56 46.77 -12.65
CA PHE A 3 3.51 45.69 -12.95
C PHE A 3 4.24 45.18 -11.69
N ASP A 4 4.06 45.83 -10.54
CA ASP A 4 4.73 45.47 -9.27
C ASP A 4 4.15 44.22 -8.58
N SER A 5 2.98 43.72 -9.00
CA SER A 5 2.34 42.54 -8.39
C SER A 5 2.89 41.22 -8.91
N LEU A 6 3.39 41.16 -10.16
CA LEU A 6 3.94 39.93 -10.74
C LEU A 6 5.37 39.68 -10.26
N HIS A 7 6.15 40.73 -10.06
CA HIS A 7 7.52 40.63 -9.56
C HIS A 7 7.57 40.18 -8.09
N ASN A 8 6.59 40.56 -7.27
CA ASN A 8 6.47 40.08 -5.88
C ASN A 8 5.91 38.65 -5.80
N LEU A 9 5.05 38.24 -6.75
CA LEU A 9 4.56 36.86 -6.82
C LEU A 9 5.68 35.88 -7.25
N ILE A 10 6.51 36.27 -8.23
CA ILE A 10 7.66 35.47 -8.66
C ILE A 10 8.74 35.38 -7.56
N ARG A 11 8.93 36.45 -6.77
CA ARG A 11 9.87 36.44 -5.64
C ARG A 11 9.39 35.57 -4.48
N SER A 12 8.09 35.56 -4.18
CA SER A 12 7.52 34.67 -3.14
C SER A 12 7.53 33.20 -3.57
N ILE A 13 7.43 32.90 -4.86
CA ILE A 13 7.58 31.53 -5.38
C ILE A 13 9.04 31.08 -5.30
N LEU A 14 10.01 31.95 -5.63
CA LEU A 14 11.45 31.63 -5.54
C LEU A 14 11.97 31.54 -4.10
N GLU A 15 11.40 32.27 -3.14
CA GLU A 15 11.77 32.13 -1.72
C GLU A 15 11.19 30.86 -1.09
N CYS A 16 10.05 30.34 -1.58
CA CYS A 16 9.50 29.04 -1.13
C CYS A 16 10.08 27.82 -1.85
N THR A 17 10.78 27.97 -2.98
CA THR A 17 11.39 26.85 -3.72
C THR A 17 12.91 26.77 -3.63
N SER A 18 13.55 27.64 -2.85
CA SER A 18 15.01 27.66 -2.62
C SER A 18 15.56 26.49 -1.77
N GLY A 19 14.82 25.39 -1.60
CA GLY A 19 15.26 24.20 -0.87
C GLY A 19 15.71 23.02 -1.73
N ILE A 20 15.36 22.95 -3.02
CA ILE A 20 15.65 21.75 -3.83
C ILE A 20 15.99 22.16 -5.27
N PHE A 21 17.17 21.68 -5.70
CA PHE A 21 17.88 21.89 -6.97
C PHE A 21 18.68 23.19 -7.06
N ASP A 22 19.99 23.10 -6.80
CA ASP A 22 20.89 23.01 -7.94
C ASP A 22 22.33 22.55 -7.60
N LEU A 23 22.83 21.73 -8.54
CA LEU A 23 24.16 21.77 -9.13
C LEU A 23 25.42 21.75 -8.25
N ASN A 24 26.22 20.71 -8.51
CA ASN A 24 27.69 20.73 -8.54
C ASN A 24 28.34 22.13 -8.42
N LEU A 25 28.66 22.51 -7.19
CA LEU A 25 29.71 23.48 -6.89
C LEU A 25 30.71 22.79 -5.98
N GLY A 26 31.96 22.72 -6.44
CA GLY A 26 33.08 22.20 -5.67
C GLY A 26 33.21 22.96 -4.35
N ILE A 27 32.86 22.30 -3.27
CA ILE A 27 33.18 22.72 -1.91
C ILE A 27 34.23 21.74 -1.39
N ILE A 28 35.43 22.25 -1.21
CA ILE A 28 36.54 21.59 -0.53
C ILE A 28 36.12 21.40 0.92
N PHE A 29 35.85 20.16 1.32
CA PHE A 29 35.75 19.77 2.73
C PHE A 29 37.17 19.67 3.30
N PRO A 30 37.43 20.12 4.53
CA PRO A 30 38.71 19.83 5.18
C PRO A 30 38.82 18.31 5.36
N ASP A 31 39.89 17.73 4.82
CA ASP A 31 40.27 16.33 4.97
C ASP A 31 40.35 15.96 6.46
N LYS A 32 39.24 15.49 7.00
CA LYS A 32 39.27 14.47 8.03
C LYS A 32 38.99 13.16 7.33
N HIS A 33 40.07 12.51 6.89
CA HIS A 33 40.10 11.08 6.66
C HIS A 33 39.59 10.40 7.94
N ILE A 34 38.29 10.14 8.00
CA ILE A 34 37.74 9.12 8.89
C ILE A 34 37.90 7.85 8.05
N ASP A 35 38.89 7.05 8.40
CA ASP A 35 39.04 5.73 7.80
C ASP A 35 37.69 5.01 7.93
N PRO A 36 37.12 4.48 6.84
CA PRO A 36 35.97 3.60 6.95
C PRO A 36 36.35 2.47 7.92
N PRO A 37 35.45 2.06 8.83
CA PRO A 37 35.74 0.96 9.73
C PRO A 37 36.21 -0.22 8.90
N LYS A 38 37.37 -0.80 9.23
CA LYS A 38 37.90 -1.99 8.56
C LYS A 38 36.85 -3.09 8.67
N ILE A 39 36.10 -3.29 7.60
CA ILE A 39 35.21 -4.43 7.43
C ILE A 39 36.14 -5.61 7.16
N GLU A 40 36.49 -6.35 8.21
CA GLU A 40 36.92 -7.72 8.00
C GLU A 40 35.75 -8.44 7.34
N ALA A 41 35.96 -8.84 6.08
CA ALA A 41 35.02 -9.66 5.34
C ALA A 41 34.80 -10.93 6.17
N LYS A 42 33.69 -11.00 6.89
CA LYS A 42 33.24 -12.27 7.46
C LYS A 42 33.08 -13.23 6.29
N PRO A 43 33.55 -14.49 6.41
CA PRO A 43 33.36 -15.48 5.37
C PRO A 43 31.88 -15.48 4.99
N SER A 44 31.60 -15.41 3.70
CA SER A 44 30.26 -15.56 3.16
C SER A 44 29.62 -16.76 3.83
N LEU A 45 28.57 -16.51 4.60
CA LEU A 45 27.71 -17.57 5.12
C LEU A 45 27.35 -18.47 3.93
N PRO A 46 27.40 -19.80 4.08
CA PRO A 46 26.98 -20.70 3.02
C PRO A 46 25.61 -20.23 2.54
N GLN A 47 25.45 -20.11 1.22
CA GLN A 47 24.14 -19.89 0.63
C GLN A 47 23.26 -21.04 1.12
N GLU A 48 22.45 -20.77 2.15
CA GLU A 48 21.35 -21.64 2.49
C GLU A 48 20.48 -21.66 1.24
N HIS A 49 20.47 -22.80 0.56
CA HIS A 49 19.40 -23.13 -0.35
C HIS A 49 18.12 -23.05 0.48
N TYR A 50 17.47 -21.89 0.46
CA TYR A 50 16.08 -21.80 0.87
C TYR A 50 15.36 -22.89 0.07
N PRO A 51 14.73 -23.88 0.72
CA PRO A 51 13.84 -24.76 -0.01
C PRO A 51 12.90 -23.83 -0.75
N ARG A 52 12.81 -23.96 -2.08
CA ARG A 52 11.72 -23.35 -2.83
C ARG A 52 10.49 -23.75 -2.05
N GLY A 53 9.83 -22.79 -1.41
CA GLY A 53 8.58 -23.05 -0.70
C GLY A 53 7.75 -23.90 -1.65
N GLU A 54 7.37 -25.08 -1.20
CA GLU A 54 6.44 -25.91 -1.94
C GLU A 54 5.31 -24.96 -2.35
N LEU A 55 4.99 -24.94 -3.64
CA LEU A 55 3.79 -24.28 -4.14
C LEU A 55 2.65 -24.79 -3.27
N ILE A 56 2.23 -23.98 -2.30
CA ILE A 56 1.14 -24.32 -1.41
C ILE A 56 -0.03 -24.53 -2.36
N GLU A 57 -0.55 -25.76 -2.41
CA GLU A 57 -1.75 -26.05 -3.17
C GLU A 57 -2.76 -24.95 -2.84
N PRO A 58 -3.36 -24.26 -3.84
CA PRO A 58 -4.41 -23.30 -3.55
C PRO A 58 -5.41 -24.02 -2.66
N LEU A 59 -5.83 -23.36 -1.57
CA LEU A 59 -6.84 -23.85 -0.63
C LEU A 59 -7.80 -24.74 -1.41
N LYS A 60 -7.83 -26.05 -1.10
CA LYS A 60 -8.87 -26.98 -1.58
C LYS A 60 -10.21 -26.53 -0.97
N GLY A 61 -10.67 -25.38 -1.43
CA GLY A 61 -11.91 -24.71 -1.10
C GLY A 61 -12.84 -24.83 -2.30
N LYS A 62 -14.13 -24.67 -2.03
CA LYS A 62 -15.16 -24.65 -3.06
C LYS A 62 -14.75 -23.69 -4.20
N PRO A 63 -15.10 -23.99 -5.46
CA PRO A 63 -14.85 -23.07 -6.56
C PRO A 63 -15.39 -21.68 -6.21
N ILE A 64 -14.55 -20.67 -6.35
CA ILE A 64 -14.93 -19.28 -6.09
C ILE A 64 -15.96 -18.89 -7.15
N VAL A 65 -17.12 -18.46 -6.68
CA VAL A 65 -18.17 -17.92 -7.54
C VAL A 65 -17.91 -16.43 -7.67
N TYR A 66 -17.34 -16.02 -8.80
CA TYR A 66 -17.19 -14.60 -9.11
C TYR A 66 -18.55 -13.99 -9.44
N PRO A 67 -18.85 -12.77 -8.95
CA PRO A 67 -20.01 -12.05 -9.42
C PRO A 67 -19.85 -11.73 -10.91
N SER A 68 -20.96 -11.48 -11.61
CA SER A 68 -20.99 -11.31 -13.08
C SER A 68 -20.10 -10.19 -13.61
N TRP A 69 -19.66 -9.31 -12.72
CA TRP A 69 -18.85 -8.14 -12.98
C TRP A 69 -17.36 -8.32 -12.65
N ILE A 70 -16.93 -9.55 -12.32
CA ILE A 70 -15.53 -9.95 -12.21
C ILE A 70 -15.29 -11.13 -13.15
N LYS A 71 -14.33 -10.99 -14.07
CA LYS A 71 -13.92 -12.05 -15.00
C LYS A 71 -12.48 -12.44 -14.70
N VAL A 72 -12.20 -13.74 -14.72
CA VAL A 72 -10.84 -14.26 -14.64
C VAL A 72 -10.28 -14.34 -16.05
N ASN A 73 -9.14 -13.71 -16.26
CA ASN A 73 -8.37 -13.79 -17.49
C ASN A 73 -7.15 -14.69 -17.24
N ASP A 74 -7.18 -15.87 -17.86
CA ASP A 74 -6.07 -16.82 -17.82
C ASP A 74 -5.12 -16.53 -18.97
N PHE A 75 -3.96 -15.92 -18.67
CA PHE A 75 -2.88 -15.83 -19.63
C PHE A 75 -2.00 -17.09 -19.56
N PRO A 76 -1.78 -17.81 -20.67
CA PRO A 76 -0.79 -18.87 -20.71
C PRO A 76 0.59 -18.24 -20.48
N GLY A 77 1.16 -18.47 -19.29
CA GLY A 77 2.48 -17.97 -18.94
C GLY A 77 3.56 -18.91 -19.44
N ASP A 78 4.32 -18.50 -20.45
CA ASP A 78 5.32 -19.37 -21.10
C ASP A 78 6.50 -19.78 -20.19
N ARG A 79 6.71 -19.13 -19.03
CA ARG A 79 7.86 -19.40 -18.14
C ARG A 79 7.65 -19.26 -16.62
N LEU A 80 6.53 -18.69 -16.14
CA LEU A 80 6.32 -18.37 -14.71
C LEU A 80 5.01 -18.92 -14.11
N GLY A 81 4.35 -19.87 -14.78
CA GLY A 81 2.98 -20.29 -14.43
C GLY A 81 1.94 -19.29 -14.93
N PRO A 82 0.64 -19.63 -14.87
CA PRO A 82 -0.41 -18.71 -15.33
C PRO A 82 -0.37 -17.43 -14.50
N ASN A 83 -0.12 -16.30 -15.15
CA ASN A 83 -0.36 -14.98 -14.57
C ASN A 83 -1.86 -14.75 -14.62
N GLU A 84 -2.59 -15.31 -13.65
CA GLU A 84 -4.03 -15.11 -13.55
C GLU A 84 -4.30 -13.65 -13.17
N THR A 85 -4.99 -12.94 -14.05
CA THR A 85 -5.44 -11.57 -13.82
C THR A 85 -6.95 -11.56 -13.74
N LEU A 86 -7.50 -10.51 -13.14
CA LEU A 86 -8.93 -10.27 -13.08
C LEU A 86 -9.24 -9.03 -13.90
N GLN A 87 -10.33 -9.09 -14.65
CA GLN A 87 -11.02 -7.92 -15.16
C GLN A 87 -12.18 -7.62 -14.22
N ILE A 88 -12.10 -6.50 -13.52
CA ILE A 88 -13.08 -6.06 -12.53
C ILE A 88 -13.82 -4.85 -13.11
N THR A 89 -15.15 -4.93 -13.18
CA THR A 89 -16.02 -3.83 -13.58
C THR A 89 -16.93 -3.49 -12.40
N PRO A 90 -16.50 -2.63 -11.44
CA PRO A 90 -17.26 -2.41 -10.22
C PRO A 90 -18.70 -1.95 -10.49
N ASN A 91 -19.62 -2.35 -9.61
CA ASN A 91 -21.01 -1.93 -9.72
C ASN A 91 -21.12 -0.38 -9.68
N PRO A 92 -21.88 0.27 -10.58
CA PRO A 92 -22.01 1.73 -10.60
C PRO A 92 -22.44 2.35 -9.26
N LYS A 93 -23.31 1.68 -8.49
CA LYS A 93 -23.73 2.17 -7.16
C LYS A 93 -22.58 2.24 -6.18
N LEU A 94 -21.65 1.27 -6.24
CA LEU A 94 -20.45 1.28 -5.42
C LEU A 94 -19.54 2.44 -5.80
N ILE A 95 -19.38 2.69 -7.10
CA ILE A 95 -18.60 3.81 -7.63
C ILE A 95 -19.21 5.16 -7.22
N GLU A 96 -20.53 5.32 -7.34
CA GLU A 96 -21.24 6.53 -6.91
C GLU A 96 -21.06 6.80 -5.43
N TYR A 97 -21.21 5.77 -4.60
CA TYR A 97 -20.96 5.87 -3.15
C TYR A 97 -19.51 6.30 -2.86
N PHE A 98 -18.51 5.68 -3.51
CA PHE A 98 -17.11 6.05 -3.29
C PHE A 98 -16.83 7.50 -3.70
N ILE A 99 -17.44 7.98 -4.79
CA ILE A 99 -17.28 9.37 -5.25
C ILE A 99 -17.80 10.35 -4.19
N GLN A 100 -18.98 10.08 -3.64
CA GLN A 100 -19.61 10.93 -2.63
C GLN A 100 -18.80 10.97 -1.34
N GLU A 101 -18.37 9.81 -0.86
CA GLU A 101 -17.68 9.71 0.44
C GLU A 101 -16.25 10.23 0.38
N SER A 102 -15.61 10.25 -0.79
CA SER A 102 -14.21 10.66 -0.94
C SER A 102 -14.02 12.03 -1.60
N GLU A 103 -15.09 12.81 -1.82
CA GLU A 103 -15.04 14.05 -2.60
C GLU A 103 -14.11 15.12 -1.99
N ASN A 104 -14.03 15.16 -0.66
CA ASN A 104 -13.27 16.17 0.08
C ASN A 104 -11.85 15.72 0.49
N MET A 105 -11.39 14.56 0.00
CA MET A 105 -10.08 14.05 0.36
C MET A 105 -8.97 14.86 -0.32
N GLU A 106 -7.92 15.21 0.43
CA GLU A 106 -6.73 15.84 -0.13
C GLU A 106 -6.01 14.90 -1.11
N GLU A 107 -5.42 15.45 -2.17
CA GLU A 107 -4.73 14.64 -3.19
C GLU A 107 -3.53 13.86 -2.63
N VAL A 108 -2.88 14.41 -1.60
CA VAL A 108 -1.70 13.87 -0.93
C VAL A 108 -1.97 13.75 0.57
N PRO A 109 -2.73 12.73 1.00
CA PRO A 109 -3.16 12.62 2.38
C PRO A 109 -2.01 12.17 3.29
N ILE A 110 -1.87 12.87 4.42
CA ILE A 110 -0.89 12.57 5.47
C ILE A 110 -1.63 12.01 6.68
N TYR A 111 -1.37 10.75 7.01
CA TYR A 111 -1.92 10.07 8.18
C TYR A 111 -0.84 9.86 9.24
N ARG A 112 -1.00 10.48 10.41
CA ARG A 112 -0.04 10.40 11.54
C ARG A 112 1.41 10.70 11.11
N GLY A 113 1.58 11.72 10.27
CA GLY A 113 2.89 12.14 9.74
C GLY A 113 3.45 11.27 8.62
N LYS A 114 2.69 10.27 8.15
CA LYS A 114 3.09 9.35 7.07
C LYS A 114 2.22 9.63 5.83
N GLN A 115 2.87 9.86 4.68
CA GLN A 115 2.16 10.05 3.41
C GLN A 115 1.61 8.71 2.93
N LEU A 116 0.31 8.67 2.63
CA LEU A 116 -0.31 7.51 1.99
C LEU A 116 -0.22 7.69 0.47
N VAL A 117 0.29 6.69 -0.24
CA VAL A 117 0.53 6.76 -1.70
C VAL A 117 -0.35 5.77 -2.46
N HIS A 118 -0.56 4.58 -1.90
CA HIS A 118 -1.37 3.55 -2.51
C HIS A 118 -2.34 2.94 -1.51
N ILE A 119 -3.48 2.45 -1.99
CA ILE A 119 -4.47 1.73 -1.18
C ILE A 119 -3.82 0.59 -0.39
N THR A 120 -2.81 -0.09 -0.93
CA THR A 120 -2.11 -1.18 -0.25
C THR A 120 -1.30 -0.74 0.97
N ASP A 121 -0.99 0.55 1.13
CA ASP A 121 -0.36 1.08 2.34
C ASP A 121 -1.27 0.90 3.56
N LEU A 122 -2.59 0.79 3.34
CA LEU A 122 -3.59 0.56 4.37
C LEU A 122 -3.53 -0.84 4.99
N LEU A 123 -2.85 -1.81 4.35
CA LEU A 123 -2.69 -3.15 4.93
C LEU A 123 -2.03 -3.13 6.31
N ARG A 124 -1.15 -2.14 6.55
CA ARG A 124 -0.54 -1.93 7.87
C ARG A 124 -1.61 -1.67 8.95
N PHE A 125 -2.56 -0.80 8.64
CA PHE A 125 -3.58 -0.37 9.59
C PHE A 125 -4.74 -1.36 9.71
N ASN A 126 -5.06 -2.04 8.61
CA ASN A 126 -6.24 -2.89 8.50
C ASN A 126 -6.29 -4.07 9.49
N ARG A 127 -5.13 -4.54 9.95
CA ARG A 127 -5.01 -5.74 10.79
C ARG A 127 -4.17 -5.56 12.05
N PHE A 128 -3.26 -4.60 12.06
CA PHE A 128 -2.28 -4.46 13.14
C PHE A 128 -2.58 -3.31 14.09
N GLU A 129 -3.65 -2.55 13.87
CA GLU A 129 -4.06 -1.43 14.73
C GLU A 129 -5.54 -1.50 15.07
N VAL A 130 -5.88 -1.04 16.28
CA VAL A 130 -7.26 -0.70 16.64
C VAL A 130 -7.49 0.72 16.14
N LEU A 131 -8.39 0.87 15.17
CA LEU A 131 -8.70 2.16 14.55
C LEU A 131 -9.84 2.82 15.32
N SER A 132 -9.66 4.11 15.66
CA SER A 132 -10.77 4.94 16.14
C SER A 132 -11.73 5.28 15.01
N ASP A 133 -12.91 5.81 15.33
CA ASP A 133 -13.87 6.29 14.33
C ASP A 133 -13.25 7.35 13.40
N ASP A 134 -12.43 8.26 13.94
CA ASP A 134 -11.71 9.27 13.15
C ASP A 134 -10.65 8.64 12.23
N ASP A 135 -9.90 7.66 12.71
CA ASP A 135 -8.93 6.93 11.89
C ASP A 135 -9.63 6.16 10.77
N LEU A 136 -10.74 5.46 11.08
CA LEU A 136 -11.55 4.74 10.10
C LEU A 136 -12.12 5.69 9.05
N THR A 137 -12.59 6.87 9.47
CA THR A 137 -13.09 7.91 8.57
C THR A 137 -12.01 8.29 7.55
N PHE A 138 -10.84 8.70 8.04
CA PHE A 138 -9.75 9.16 7.19
C PHE A 138 -9.26 8.05 6.25
N LEU A 139 -8.98 6.86 6.79
CA LEU A 139 -8.43 5.75 6.02
C LEU A 139 -9.45 5.18 5.04
N GLY A 140 -10.73 5.16 5.40
CA GLY A 140 -11.83 4.74 4.52
C GLY A 140 -11.99 5.68 3.32
N GLN A 141 -12.00 6.99 3.56
CA GLN A 141 -12.05 8.00 2.49
C GLN A 141 -10.85 7.90 1.56
N PHE A 142 -9.65 7.74 2.10
CA PHE A 142 -8.45 7.47 1.30
C PHE A 142 -8.59 6.21 0.44
N ALA A 143 -9.03 5.09 1.05
CA ALA A 143 -9.19 3.82 0.36
C ALA A 143 -10.14 3.94 -0.84
N MET A 144 -11.28 4.62 -0.66
CA MET A 144 -12.27 4.84 -1.70
C MET A 144 -11.74 5.76 -2.80
N MET A 145 -11.07 6.85 -2.44
CA MET A 145 -10.43 7.76 -3.40
C MET A 145 -9.39 7.03 -4.27
N ASP A 146 -8.49 6.26 -3.66
CA ASP A 146 -7.41 5.59 -4.39
C ASP A 146 -7.95 4.42 -5.24
N PHE A 147 -8.99 3.71 -4.75
CA PHE A 147 -9.70 2.73 -5.58
C PHE A 147 -10.34 3.38 -6.82
N LEU A 148 -10.95 4.57 -6.67
CA LEU A 148 -11.48 5.32 -7.80
C LEU A 148 -10.40 5.75 -8.79
N ARG A 149 -9.17 6.03 -8.33
CA ARG A 149 -8.04 6.30 -9.23
C ARG A 149 -7.75 5.07 -10.09
N LEU A 150 -7.63 3.88 -9.48
CA LEU A 150 -7.43 2.61 -10.21
C LEU A 150 -8.57 2.33 -11.21
N TYR A 151 -9.81 2.62 -10.82
CA TYR A 151 -10.96 2.48 -11.70
C TYR A 151 -10.89 3.43 -12.90
N ARG A 152 -10.57 4.71 -12.68
CA ARG A 152 -10.50 5.74 -13.74
C ARG A 152 -9.31 5.58 -14.67
N SER A 153 -8.21 4.99 -14.21
CA SER A 153 -7.03 4.67 -15.03
C SER A 153 -7.16 3.35 -15.82
N ASN A 154 -8.27 2.62 -15.66
CA ASN A 154 -8.49 1.28 -16.20
C ASN A 154 -7.53 0.21 -15.64
N ASP A 155 -6.86 0.46 -14.51
CA ASP A 155 -5.96 -0.51 -13.87
C ASP A 155 -6.72 -1.74 -13.31
N LEU A 156 -8.05 -1.65 -13.20
CA LEU A 156 -8.92 -2.76 -12.82
C LEU A 156 -9.25 -3.73 -13.97
N GLU A 157 -8.90 -3.40 -15.23
CA GLU A 157 -9.13 -4.28 -16.38
C GLU A 157 -8.16 -5.47 -16.42
N GLU A 158 -6.97 -5.31 -15.83
CA GLU A 158 -5.93 -6.33 -15.78
C GLU A 158 -5.20 -6.29 -14.43
N ILE A 159 -5.93 -6.58 -13.33
CA ILE A 159 -5.32 -6.64 -12.00
C ILE A 159 -4.82 -8.05 -11.68
N ARG A 160 -3.57 -8.18 -11.23
CA ARG A 160 -3.03 -9.47 -10.78
C ARG A 160 -3.79 -9.96 -9.54
N LYS A 161 -4.07 -11.27 -9.46
CA LYS A 161 -4.79 -11.85 -8.30
C LYS A 161 -4.15 -11.55 -6.94
N CYS A 162 -2.83 -11.47 -6.86
CA CYS A 162 -2.14 -11.12 -5.61
C CYS A 162 -2.40 -9.68 -5.17
N ASP A 163 -2.58 -8.75 -6.11
CA ASP A 163 -2.90 -7.35 -5.82
C ASP A 163 -4.40 -7.20 -5.53
N ALA A 164 -5.25 -7.91 -6.28
CA ALA A 164 -6.68 -8.00 -5.97
C ALA A 164 -6.94 -8.58 -4.56
N ASN A 165 -6.18 -9.59 -4.12
CA ASN A 165 -6.26 -10.16 -2.77
C ASN A 165 -6.02 -9.12 -1.66
N LYS A 166 -5.01 -8.27 -1.85
CA LYS A 166 -4.68 -7.18 -0.91
C LYS A 166 -5.82 -6.17 -0.84
N ILE A 167 -6.35 -5.76 -1.99
CA ILE A 167 -7.51 -4.86 -2.07
C ILE A 167 -8.71 -5.51 -1.39
N GLY A 168 -8.96 -6.81 -1.62
CA GLY A 168 -10.04 -7.56 -0.96
C GLY A 168 -9.96 -7.52 0.57
N CYS A 169 -8.76 -7.66 1.13
CA CYS A 169 -8.55 -7.52 2.58
C CYS A 169 -8.90 -6.12 3.09
N ILE A 170 -8.59 -5.07 2.33
CA ILE A 170 -8.91 -3.68 2.68
C ILE A 170 -10.41 -3.40 2.54
N PHE A 171 -11.06 -4.01 1.54
CA PHE A 171 -12.51 -3.96 1.38
C PHE A 171 -13.25 -4.61 2.55
N GLU A 172 -12.82 -5.80 2.97
CA GLU A 172 -13.41 -6.52 4.11
C GLU A 172 -13.20 -5.80 5.44
N GLY A 173 -12.11 -5.05 5.58
CA GLY A 173 -11.80 -4.31 6.79
C GLY A 173 -12.16 -2.83 6.66
N ILE A 174 -11.16 -1.97 6.45
CA ILE A 174 -11.30 -0.50 6.51
C ILE A 174 -12.51 0.03 5.74
N ILE A 175 -12.76 -0.40 4.49
CA ILE A 175 -13.89 0.14 3.69
C ILE A 175 -15.24 -0.34 4.24
N LEU A 176 -15.36 -1.61 4.62
CA LEU A 176 -16.59 -2.13 5.21
C LEU A 176 -16.87 -1.50 6.59
N ASP A 177 -15.84 -1.39 7.43
CA ASP A 177 -15.91 -0.79 8.76
C ASP A 177 -16.34 0.70 8.65
N TYR A 178 -15.79 1.45 7.69
CA TYR A 178 -16.25 2.80 7.34
C TYR A 178 -17.73 2.82 6.95
N ALA A 179 -18.14 1.97 6.00
CA ALA A 179 -19.51 1.97 5.48
C ALA A 179 -20.54 1.63 6.57
N ILE A 180 -20.18 0.77 7.53
CA ILE A 180 -21.02 0.46 8.69
C ILE A 180 -21.09 1.65 9.65
N LEU A 181 -19.94 2.28 9.97
CA LEU A 181 -19.86 3.45 10.85
C LEU A 181 -20.77 4.58 10.36
N TYR A 182 -20.75 4.85 9.04
CA TYR A 182 -21.53 5.89 8.39
C TYR A 182 -22.94 5.45 7.94
N LYS A 183 -23.36 4.22 8.29
CA LYS A 183 -24.70 3.69 7.99
C LYS A 183 -25.05 3.79 6.50
N ALA A 184 -24.12 3.39 5.64
CA ALA A 184 -24.32 3.30 4.21
C ALA A 184 -25.54 2.42 3.87
N ASP A 185 -26.09 2.60 2.66
CA ASP A 185 -27.21 1.80 2.19
C ASP A 185 -26.89 0.30 2.27
N PRO A 186 -27.81 -0.55 2.77
CA PRO A 186 -27.59 -2.00 2.88
C PRO A 186 -27.14 -2.66 1.56
N GLU A 187 -27.59 -2.17 0.42
CA GLU A 187 -27.15 -2.63 -0.90
C GLU A 187 -25.67 -2.35 -1.13
N VAL A 188 -25.19 -1.15 -0.78
CA VAL A 188 -23.77 -0.78 -0.89
C VAL A 188 -22.91 -1.65 0.03
N ILE A 189 -23.35 -1.86 1.27
CA ILE A 189 -22.66 -2.76 2.23
C ILE A 189 -22.55 -4.18 1.64
N ASN A 190 -23.61 -4.68 1.01
CA ASN A 190 -23.60 -5.99 0.39
C ASN A 190 -22.65 -6.05 -0.81
N LEU A 191 -22.58 -5.00 -1.63
CA LEU A 191 -21.63 -4.91 -2.75
C LEU A 191 -20.17 -4.92 -2.27
N ILE A 192 -19.87 -4.20 -1.19
CA ILE A 192 -18.52 -4.21 -0.56
C ILE A 192 -18.16 -5.63 -0.10
N LYS A 193 -19.08 -6.32 0.58
CA LYS A 193 -18.89 -7.70 1.05
C LYS A 193 -18.74 -8.70 -0.10
N GLU A 194 -19.57 -8.58 -1.13
CA GLU A 194 -19.52 -9.42 -2.34
C GLU A 194 -18.15 -9.26 -3.02
N PHE A 195 -17.70 -8.01 -3.20
CA PHE A 195 -16.38 -7.74 -3.78
C PHE A 195 -15.25 -8.35 -2.96
N ALA A 196 -15.22 -8.08 -1.65
CA ALA A 196 -14.22 -8.60 -0.75
C ALA A 196 -14.15 -10.14 -0.81
N THR A 197 -15.31 -10.79 -0.75
CA THR A 197 -15.43 -12.26 -0.80
C THR A 197 -14.93 -12.82 -2.13
N ALA A 198 -15.19 -12.13 -3.25
CA ALA A 198 -14.81 -12.60 -4.56
C ALA A 198 -13.30 -12.52 -4.82
N VAL A 199 -12.60 -11.53 -4.23
CA VAL A 199 -11.19 -11.26 -4.55
C VAL A 199 -10.21 -11.57 -3.41
N LYS A 200 -10.69 -11.76 -2.16
CA LYS A 200 -9.86 -12.19 -1.03
C LYS A 200 -9.74 -13.72 -1.03
N TYR A 201 -8.56 -14.21 -1.38
CA TYR A 201 -8.21 -15.63 -1.46
C TYR A 201 -7.47 -16.14 -0.22
N THR A 202 -6.62 -15.31 0.40
CA THR A 202 -5.78 -15.71 1.52
C THR A 202 -5.33 -14.50 2.34
N GLU A 203 -5.06 -14.72 3.62
CA GLU A 203 -4.36 -13.74 4.49
C GLU A 203 -2.86 -14.02 4.57
N ASP A 204 -2.42 -15.19 4.08
CA ASP A 204 -1.00 -15.56 4.03
C ASP A 204 -0.35 -15.00 2.76
N PHE A 205 0.06 -13.73 2.86
CA PHE A 205 0.83 -13.05 1.83
C PHE A 205 1.75 -12.01 2.46
N MET A 206 2.70 -11.51 1.65
CA MET A 206 3.60 -10.43 2.04
C MET A 206 3.22 -9.12 1.35
N PHE A 207 3.44 -8.01 2.05
CA PHE A 207 3.35 -6.67 1.46
C PHE A 207 4.51 -5.79 1.93
N THR A 208 4.81 -4.77 1.15
CA THR A 208 5.90 -3.84 1.40
C THR A 208 5.45 -2.73 2.34
N ASP A 209 6.22 -2.49 3.41
CA ASP A 209 5.97 -1.39 4.35
C ASP A 209 6.64 -0.10 3.87
N ARG A 210 5.86 0.73 3.16
CA ARG A 210 6.35 1.99 2.56
C ARG A 210 6.32 3.18 3.51
N LEU A 211 5.66 3.03 4.66
CA LEU A 211 5.35 4.11 5.57
C LEU A 211 6.51 4.46 6.52
N GLN A 212 7.66 3.81 6.36
CA GLN A 212 8.87 4.06 7.14
C GLN A 212 9.80 5.02 6.39
N ILE A 213 9.68 6.31 6.70
CA ILE A 213 10.58 7.36 6.24
C ILE A 213 11.58 7.63 7.37
N ASN A 214 12.63 6.81 7.50
CA ASN A 214 13.79 7.27 8.28
C ASN A 214 15.11 6.57 8.00
N PHE A 215 15.39 6.16 6.76
CA PHE A 215 16.78 5.89 6.38
C PHE A 215 17.05 6.31 4.94
N SER A 216 18.28 6.76 4.71
CA SER A 216 18.90 7.18 3.44
C SER A 216 19.01 6.06 2.39
N PHE A 217 18.19 5.02 2.49
CA PHE A 217 18.19 3.84 1.64
C PHE A 217 16.78 3.57 1.11
N HIS A 218 16.66 3.32 -0.19
CA HIS A 218 15.45 2.85 -0.87
C HIS A 218 15.08 1.41 -0.47
N TYR A 219 15.07 1.14 0.84
CA TYR A 219 14.82 -0.17 1.41
C TYR A 219 13.48 -0.14 2.12
N TYR A 220 12.54 -0.93 1.61
CA TYR A 220 11.24 -1.12 2.24
C TYR A 220 11.14 -2.55 2.76
N PRO A 221 11.06 -2.77 4.08
CA PRO A 221 10.91 -4.11 4.62
C PRO A 221 9.55 -4.69 4.20
N THR A 222 9.46 -6.01 4.19
CA THR A 222 8.20 -6.70 3.88
C THR A 222 7.57 -7.23 5.16
N ILE A 223 6.25 -7.11 5.29
CA ILE A 223 5.48 -7.62 6.41
C ILE A 223 4.70 -8.84 5.92
N ASN A 224 4.70 -9.92 6.70
CA ASN A 224 3.76 -11.02 6.54
C ASN A 224 2.38 -10.56 7.08
N TYR A 225 1.36 -10.50 6.22
CA TYR A 225 0.04 -9.98 6.59
C TYR A 225 -0.67 -10.88 7.62
N LEU A 226 -0.45 -12.19 7.59
CA LEU A 226 -1.04 -13.11 8.56
C LEU A 226 -0.50 -12.89 9.97
N THR A 227 0.81 -12.64 10.11
CA THR A 227 1.49 -12.64 11.42
C THR A 227 1.97 -11.26 11.92
N GLY A 228 2.14 -10.28 11.04
CA GLY A 228 2.77 -8.99 11.33
C GLY A 228 4.30 -9.05 11.36
N SER A 229 4.91 -10.21 11.11
CA SER A 229 6.37 -10.36 11.18
C SER A 229 7.07 -9.67 10.01
N TYR A 230 8.13 -8.94 10.31
CA TYR A 230 9.01 -8.35 9.32
C TYR A 230 9.97 -9.37 8.71
N LEU A 231 10.17 -9.26 7.40
CA LEU A 231 11.02 -10.11 6.57
C LEU A 231 11.95 -9.24 5.70
N ASN A 232 12.96 -9.88 5.11
CA ASN A 232 13.96 -9.27 4.22
C ASN A 232 14.85 -8.20 4.85
N LEU A 233 15.09 -8.24 6.17
CA LEU A 233 15.78 -7.19 6.95
C LEU A 233 17.30 -7.02 6.69
N ASN A 234 17.86 -7.63 5.64
CA ASN A 234 19.27 -7.50 5.24
C ASN A 234 20.29 -7.72 6.37
N GLY A 235 20.01 -8.66 7.28
CA GLY A 235 20.88 -8.99 8.42
C GLY A 235 20.70 -8.10 9.65
N TYR A 236 19.79 -7.13 9.61
CA TYR A 236 19.38 -6.33 10.77
C TYR A 236 18.14 -6.92 11.45
N THR A 237 17.94 -6.55 12.71
CA THR A 237 16.69 -6.77 13.44
C THR A 237 15.70 -5.63 13.21
N ALA A 238 14.41 -5.88 13.41
CA ALA A 238 13.37 -4.85 13.31
C ALA A 238 13.66 -3.65 14.23
N LYS A 239 14.15 -3.93 15.45
CA LYS A 239 14.54 -2.92 16.43
C LYS A 239 15.72 -2.05 15.97
N GLU A 240 16.74 -2.64 15.35
CA GLU A 240 17.90 -1.89 14.81
C GLU A 240 17.51 -0.95 13.68
N LEU A 241 16.45 -1.29 12.94
CA LEU A 241 15.86 -0.47 11.89
C LEU A 241 14.78 0.50 12.42
N GLY A 242 14.55 0.55 13.73
CA GLY A 242 13.53 1.40 14.35
C GLY A 242 12.09 1.04 13.96
N LEU A 243 11.85 -0.20 13.50
CA LEU A 243 10.53 -0.65 13.09
C LEU A 243 9.65 -0.91 14.31
N GLU A 244 8.42 -0.41 14.25
CA GLU A 244 7.38 -0.66 15.25
C GLU A 244 7.05 -2.16 15.29
N GLU A 245 6.86 -2.74 16.47
CA GLU A 245 6.40 -4.11 16.59
C GLU A 245 4.91 -4.20 16.20
N LEU A 246 4.57 -5.12 15.30
CA LEU A 246 3.21 -5.29 14.80
C LEU A 246 2.58 -6.56 15.39
N HIS A 247 1.33 -6.44 15.80
CA HIS A 247 0.56 -7.55 16.35
C HIS A 247 -0.82 -7.61 15.71
N VAL A 248 -1.30 -8.80 15.38
CA VAL A 248 -2.66 -8.99 14.86
C VAL A 248 -3.67 -8.60 15.93
N VAL A 249 -4.47 -7.58 15.63
CA VAL A 249 -5.57 -7.14 16.48
C VAL A 249 -6.75 -8.07 16.27
N ARG A 250 -7.36 -8.55 17.36
CA ARG A 250 -8.61 -9.30 17.27
C ARG A 250 -9.75 -8.32 17.03
N LYS A 251 -10.43 -8.45 15.88
CA LYS A 251 -11.69 -7.75 15.65
C LYS A 251 -12.75 -8.38 16.58
N THR A 252 -13.33 -7.56 17.47
CA THR A 252 -14.41 -7.94 18.39
C THR A 252 -15.77 -7.89 17.73
#